data_AF-A0A560F1Y6-F1
#
_entry.id   AF-A0A560F1Y6-F1
#
_cell.length_a   1.000
_cell.length_b   1.000
_cell.length_c   1.000
_cell.angle_alpha   90.00
_cell.angle_beta   90.00
_cell.angle_gamma   90.00
#
_symmetry.space_group_name_H-M   'P 1'
#
loop_
_entity.id
_entity.type
_entity.pdbx_description
1 polymer ?
#
loop_
_entity_poly.entity_id
_entity_poly.type
_entity_poly.pdbx_seq_one_letter_code
_entity_poly.pdbx_strand_id
1 'polypeptide(L)'
;MVGEDSARAYGRVVAKAWSDDGFKARLMADPVAVLQAEGLAVPAGLSVTVLENTPTRYTLVLPARPTDLSDDDLDEAAGGWCGCVMSSDFCL
;
A
#
# COMPACT_ATOMS: atom_id res chain seq x y z
N MET A 1 7.16 -1.45 -13.10
CA MET A 1 6.24 -0.49 -13.76
C MET A 1 4.82 -0.85 -13.31
N VAL A 2 4.30 -0.22 -12.27
CA VAL A 2 2.92 -0.45 -11.84
C VAL A 2 2.03 0.21 -12.89
N GLY A 3 1.45 -0.58 -13.79
CA GLY A 3 0.61 -0.07 -14.87
C GLY A 3 -0.58 0.73 -14.32
N GLU A 4 -1.04 1.73 -15.05
CA GLU A 4 -2.17 2.60 -14.68
C GLU A 4 -3.44 1.82 -14.25
N ASP A 5 -3.60 0.60 -14.76
CA ASP A 5 -4.68 -0.33 -14.41
C ASP A 5 -4.60 -0.85 -12.98
N SER A 6 -3.40 -1.04 -12.46
CA SER A 6 -3.17 -1.48 -11.07
C SER A 6 -3.56 -0.39 -10.09
N ALA A 7 -3.23 0.89 -10.38
CA ALA A 7 -3.58 2.02 -9.52
C ALA A 7 -5.10 2.18 -9.39
N ARG A 8 -5.84 2.06 -10.50
CA ARG A 8 -7.31 2.10 -10.49
C ARG A 8 -7.92 0.92 -9.74
N ALA A 9 -7.33 -0.26 -9.85
CA ALA A 9 -7.79 -1.45 -9.14
C ALA A 9 -7.59 -1.32 -7.62
N TYR A 10 -6.43 -0.81 -7.17
CA TYR A 10 -6.21 -0.51 -5.75
C TYR A 10 -7.20 0.51 -5.19
N GLY A 11 -7.49 1.59 -5.94
CA GLY A 11 -8.48 2.59 -5.53
C GLY A 11 -9.87 2.00 -5.28
N ARG A 12 -10.31 1.03 -6.11
CA ARG A 12 -11.60 0.34 -5.92
C ARG A 12 -11.63 -0.50 -4.65
N VAL A 13 -10.54 -1.23 -4.35
CA VAL A 13 -10.43 -2.03 -3.12
C VAL A 13 -10.51 -1.14 -1.89
N VAL A 14 -9.81 -0.01 -1.89
CA VAL A 14 -9.84 0.97 -0.79
C VAL A 14 -11.24 1.54 -0.61
N ALA A 15 -11.88 2.01 -1.69
CA ALA A 15 -13.23 2.56 -1.62
C ALA A 15 -14.25 1.54 -1.08
N LYS A 16 -14.14 0.27 -1.49
CA LYS A 16 -14.99 -0.82 -1.00
C LYS A 16 -14.76 -1.14 0.47
N ALA A 17 -13.51 -1.09 0.93
CA ALA A 17 -13.19 -1.26 2.35
C ALA A 17 -13.75 -0.12 3.22
N TRP A 18 -13.90 1.10 2.69
CA TRP A 18 -14.55 2.18 3.42
C TRP A 18 -16.08 2.08 3.46
N SER A 19 -16.71 1.43 2.49
CA SER A 19 -18.17 1.34 2.39
C SER A 19 -18.77 0.04 2.92
N ASP A 20 -17.96 -1.02 3.10
CA ASP A 20 -18.39 -2.34 3.56
C ASP A 20 -17.44 -2.86 4.66
N ASP A 21 -17.91 -2.79 5.92
CA ASP A 21 -17.16 -3.29 7.09
C ASP A 21 -16.87 -4.79 7.02
N GLY A 22 -17.75 -5.59 6.40
CA GLY A 22 -17.55 -7.03 6.22
C GLY A 22 -16.49 -7.33 5.15
N PHE A 23 -16.40 -6.50 4.11
CA PHE A 23 -15.29 -6.54 3.17
C PHE A 23 -13.98 -6.12 3.85
N LYS A 24 -13.98 -5.02 4.60
CA LYS A 24 -12.81 -4.54 5.33
C LYS A 24 -12.28 -5.57 6.33
N ALA A 25 -13.15 -6.21 7.10
CA ALA A 25 -12.75 -7.25 8.05
C ALA A 25 -12.08 -8.44 7.33
N ARG A 26 -12.61 -8.87 6.18
CA ARG A 26 -11.98 -9.91 5.35
C ARG A 26 -10.63 -9.47 4.78
N LEU A 27 -10.56 -8.24 4.28
CA LEU A 27 -9.33 -7.66 3.74
C LEU A 27 -8.22 -7.58 4.79
N MET A 28 -8.57 -7.25 6.04
CA MET A 28 -7.61 -7.22 7.15
C MET A 28 -7.19 -8.62 7.61
N ALA A 29 -8.07 -9.62 7.50
CA ALA A 29 -7.80 -10.99 7.94
C ALA A 29 -7.00 -11.81 6.92
N ASP A 30 -7.33 -11.70 5.63
CA ASP A 30 -6.66 -12.41 4.53
C ASP A 30 -6.56 -11.51 3.29
N PRO A 31 -5.60 -10.57 3.29
CA PRO A 31 -5.47 -9.60 2.21
C PRO A 31 -5.09 -10.24 0.88
N VAL A 32 -4.31 -11.32 0.89
CA VAL A 32 -3.88 -11.98 -0.35
C VAL A 32 -5.08 -12.57 -1.07
N ALA A 33 -5.92 -13.33 -0.35
CA ALA A 33 -7.11 -13.93 -0.95
C ALA A 33 -8.10 -12.86 -1.46
N VAL A 34 -8.30 -11.78 -0.69
CA VAL A 34 -9.22 -10.70 -1.09
C VAL A 34 -8.70 -9.94 -2.31
N LEU A 35 -7.41 -9.58 -2.35
CA LEU A 35 -6.82 -8.89 -3.50
C LEU A 35 -6.91 -9.75 -4.77
N GLN A 36 -6.61 -11.04 -4.66
CA GLN A 36 -6.73 -11.98 -5.78
C GLN A 36 -8.18 -12.12 -6.26
N ALA A 37 -9.16 -12.17 -5.34
CA ALA A 37 -10.59 -12.19 -5.69
C ALA A 37 -11.06 -10.91 -6.40
N GLU A 38 -10.43 -9.77 -6.12
CA GLU A 38 -10.67 -8.48 -6.79
C GLU A 38 -9.83 -8.32 -8.09
N GLY A 39 -9.12 -9.37 -8.52
CA GLY A 39 -8.36 -9.42 -9.75
C GLY A 39 -6.96 -8.77 -9.67
N LEU A 40 -6.45 -8.49 -8.46
CA LEU A 40 -5.10 -8.00 -8.25
C LEU A 40 -4.13 -9.17 -8.07
N ALA A 41 -3.10 -9.21 -8.92
CA ALA A 41 -2.06 -10.22 -8.82
C ALA A 41 -1.16 -9.94 -7.61
N VAL A 42 -1.08 -10.89 -6.69
CA VAL A 42 -0.10 -10.90 -5.59
C VAL A 42 0.95 -11.96 -5.90
N PRO A 43 2.24 -11.63 -5.97
CA PRO A 43 3.31 -12.60 -6.22
C PRO A 43 3.31 -13.72 -5.17
N ALA A 44 3.55 -14.95 -5.63
CA ALA A 44 3.62 -16.11 -4.75
C ALA A 44 4.75 -15.97 -3.72
N GLY A 45 4.50 -16.41 -2.49
CA GLY A 45 5.48 -16.38 -1.40
C GLY A 45 5.61 -15.03 -0.69
N LEU A 46 4.88 -13.99 -1.09
CA LEU A 46 4.82 -12.72 -0.36
C LEU A 46 3.67 -12.70 0.65
N SER A 47 3.98 -12.23 1.86
CA SER A 47 2.96 -11.86 2.84
C SER A 47 2.49 -10.43 2.60
N VAL A 48 1.18 -10.20 2.61
CA VAL A 48 0.59 -8.87 2.55
C VAL A 48 0.02 -8.51 3.91
N THR A 49 0.26 -7.29 4.36
CA THR A 49 -0.31 -6.74 5.60
C THR A 49 -1.06 -5.47 5.28
N VAL A 50 -2.30 -5.37 5.76
CA VAL A 50 -3.12 -4.15 5.65
C VAL A 50 -3.06 -3.41 6.96
N LEU A 51 -2.65 -2.14 6.92
CA LEU A 51 -2.67 -1.25 8.06
C LEU A 51 -3.55 -0.04 7.74
N GLU A 52 -4.56 0.17 8.57
CA GLU A 52 -5.38 1.37 8.51
C GLU A 52 -4.78 2.47 9.39
N ASN A 53 -4.61 3.65 8.82
CA ASN A 53 -4.18 4.82 9.58
C ASN A 53 -5.31 5.30 10.51
N THR A 54 -4.94 5.77 11.69
CA THR A 54 -5.86 6.41 12.64
C THR A 54 -5.50 7.89 12.80
N PRO A 55 -6.39 8.73 13.36
CA PRO A 55 -6.08 10.16 13.55
C PRO A 55 -4.84 10.44 14.40
N THR A 56 -4.38 9.44 15.16
CA THR A 56 -3.24 9.55 16.08
C THR A 56 -2.03 8.72 15.65
N ARG A 57 -2.13 7.97 14.54
CA ARG A 57 -1.05 7.08 14.07
C ARG A 57 -0.83 7.25 12.58
N TYR A 58 0.38 7.68 12.26
CA TYR A 58 0.90 7.69 10.89
C TYR A 58 1.75 6.43 10.63
N THR A 59 1.62 5.86 9.43
CA THR A 59 2.40 4.70 9.00
C THR A 59 3.46 5.11 7.99
N LEU A 60 4.73 4.90 8.34
CA LEU A 60 5.86 4.99 7.42
C LEU A 60 6.29 3.59 7.01
N VAL A 61 6.26 3.28 5.71
CA VAL A 61 6.81 2.04 5.17
C VAL A 61 8.28 2.27 4.86
N LEU A 62 9.17 1.62 5.62
CA LEU A 62 10.61 1.62 5.36
C LEU A 62 10.93 0.45 4.41
N PRO A 63 11.38 0.72 3.16
CA PRO A 63 11.80 -0.35 2.26
C PRO A 63 13.06 -1.07 2.79
N ALA A 64 13.28 -2.29 2.31
CA ALA A 64 14.52 -3.01 2.62
C ALA A 64 15.74 -2.23 2.14
N ARG A 65 16.82 -2.25 2.92
CA ARG A 65 18.08 -1.61 2.54
C ARG A 65 18.60 -2.25 1.23
N PRO A 66 18.87 -1.46 0.18
CA PRO A 66 19.49 -1.97 -1.03
C PRO A 66 20.92 -2.45 -0.71
N THR A 67 21.34 -3.56 -1.31
CA THR A 67 22.66 -4.18 -1.05
C THR A 67 23.71 -3.81 -2.10
N ASP A 68 23.29 -3.16 -3.17
CA ASP A 68 24.05 -2.82 -4.37
C ASP A 68 24.45 -1.34 -4.45
N LEU A 69 24.16 -0.57 -3.40
CA LEU A 69 24.49 0.86 -3.31
C LEU A 69 25.45 1.15 -2.15
N SER A 70 26.27 2.19 -2.32
CA SER A 70 27.11 2.72 -1.27
C SER A 70 26.30 3.57 -0.29
N ASP A 71 26.81 3.79 0.91
CA ASP A 71 26.11 4.57 1.95
C ASP A 71 25.87 6.02 1.51
N ASP A 72 26.79 6.58 0.72
CA ASP A 72 26.69 7.95 0.19
C ASP A 72 25.58 8.09 -0.87
N ASP A 73 25.17 6.98 -1.51
CA ASP A 73 24.13 6.95 -2.55
C ASP A 73 22.73 6.55 -2.00
N LEU A 74 22.63 6.17 -0.71
CA LEU A 74 21.39 5.66 -0.13
C LEU A 74 20.27 6.70 -0.11
N ASP A 75 20.59 7.97 0.12
CA ASP A 75 19.60 9.04 0.20
C ASP A 75 18.89 9.29 -1.15
N GLU A 76 19.62 9.14 -2.26
CA GLU A 76 19.04 9.24 -3.60
C GLU A 76 18.06 8.09 -3.86
N ALA A 77 18.40 6.87 -3.43
CA ALA A 77 17.54 5.70 -3.59
C ALA A 77 16.30 5.72 -2.66
N ALA A 78 16.42 6.33 -1.49
CA ALA A 78 15.34 6.41 -0.50
C ALA A 78 14.16 7.30 -0.94
N GLY A 79 14.33 8.13 -1.97
CA GLY A 79 13.30 9.04 -2.51
C GLY A 79 12.15 8.36 -3.28
N GLY A 80 12.16 7.04 -3.44
CA GLY A 80 11.15 6.29 -4.18
C GLY A 80 9.76 6.33 -3.55
N TRP A 81 8.94 7.31 -3.94
CA TRP A 81 7.55 7.45 -3.48
C TRP A 81 6.66 6.35 -4.05
N CYS A 82 6.38 5.31 -3.25
CA CYS A 82 5.26 4.40 -3.52
C CYS A 82 3.97 5.10 -3.05
N GLY A 83 3.12 5.49 -3.99
CA GLY A 83 2.08 6.51 -3.82
C GLY A 83 1.16 6.36 -2.60
N CYS A 84 1.38 7.21 -1.60
CA CYS A 84 0.30 7.88 -0.88
C CYS A 84 0.25 9.32 -1.40
N VAL A 85 -0.82 9.67 -2.12
CA VAL A 85 -1.09 11.06 -2.50
C VAL A 85 -1.28 11.86 -1.22
N MET A 86 -0.32 12.71 -0.90
CA MET A 86 -0.52 13.81 0.05
C MET A 86 -1.39 14.84 -0.67
N SER A 87 -2.70 14.74 -0.56
CA SER A 87 -3.57 15.89 -0.89
C SER A 87 -3.55 16.82 0.32
N SER A 88 -2.95 17.98 0.14
CA SER A 88 -2.63 19.00 1.14
C SER A 88 -3.83 19.69 1.82
N ASP A 89 -5.05 19.18 1.67
CA ASP A 89 -6.28 19.93 1.99
C ASP A 89 -7.00 19.47 3.28
N PHE A 90 -6.34 18.75 4.19
CA PHE A 90 -6.97 18.36 5.47
C PHE A 90 -6.08 18.62 6.68
N CYS A 91 -5.68 19.89 6.85
CA CYS A 91 -5.31 20.45 8.14
C CYS A 91 -6.10 21.75 8.35
N LEU A 92 -7.22 21.66 9.06
CA LEU A 92 -7.71 22.70 9.96
C LEU A 92 -7.39 22.27 11.39
#